data_AF-A0A2E6VK87-F1
#
_entry.id   AF-A0A2E6VK87-F1
#
_cell.length_a   1.000
_cell.length_b   1.000
_cell.length_c   1.000
_cell.angle_alpha   90.00
_cell.angle_beta   90.00
_cell.angle_gamma   90.00
#
_symmetry.space_group_name_H-M   'P 1'
#
loop_
_entity.id
_entity.type
_entity.pdbx_description
1 polymer ?
#
loop_
_entity_poly.entity_id
_entity_poly.type
_entity_poly.pdbx_seq_one_letter_code
_entity_poly.pdbx_strand_id
1 'polypeptide(L)'
;MNHAQIAKEALNMRLATLSSSVANDPLLDTRTAGELLAACGDPDVDKAIRNLGDTWQKAGLPVESIEKPWTEKQINDLISVGGDKLLDTLDELVNGITRCKIH
;
A
#
# COMPACT_ATOMS: atom_id res chain seq x y z
N MET A 1 4.22 -13.92 2.70
CA MET A 1 3.80 -12.55 2.36
C MET A 1 5.01 -11.62 2.47
N ASN A 2 5.51 -11.13 1.35
CA ASN A 2 6.57 -10.13 1.28
C ASN A 2 6.00 -8.74 1.55
N HIS A 3 6.09 -8.28 2.80
CA HIS A 3 5.54 -6.99 3.23
C HIS A 3 6.12 -5.81 2.43
N ALA A 4 7.38 -5.87 2.01
CA ALA A 4 7.98 -4.81 1.21
C ALA A 4 7.33 -4.70 -0.17
N GLN A 5 7.06 -5.83 -0.83
CA GLN A 5 6.37 -5.84 -2.12
C GLN A 5 4.92 -5.38 -2.00
N ILE A 6 4.22 -5.83 -0.94
CA ILE A 6 2.83 -5.42 -0.68
C ILE A 6 2.75 -3.91 -0.42
N ALA A 7 3.61 -3.38 0.45
CA ALA A 7 3.68 -1.96 0.74
C ALA A 7 4.01 -1.14 -0.52
N LYS A 8 4.95 -1.61 -1.34
CA LYS A 8 5.29 -0.98 -2.62
C LYS A 8 4.07 -0.88 -3.55
N GLU A 9 3.33 -1.97 -3.76
CA GLU A 9 2.15 -1.95 -4.64
C GLU A 9 1.00 -1.09 -4.07
N ALA A 10 0.83 -1.10 -2.74
CA ALA A 10 -0.11 -0.20 -2.07
C ALA A 10 0.24 1.28 -2.29
N LEU A 11 1.53 1.63 -2.18
CA LEU A 11 2.01 2.98 -2.46
C LEU A 11 1.83 3.36 -3.94
N ASN A 12 2.12 2.45 -4.88
CA ASN A 12 1.86 2.65 -6.30
C ASN A 12 0.38 2.96 -6.56
N MET A 13 -0.52 2.16 -5.97
CA MET A 13 -1.97 2.39 -6.07
C MET A 13 -2.34 3.75 -5.50
N ARG A 14 -1.85 4.10 -4.30
CA ARG A 14 -2.21 5.38 -3.67
C ARG A 14 -1.75 6.56 -4.52
N LEU A 15 -0.51 6.56 -4.99
CA LEU A 15 0.02 7.61 -5.87
C LEU A 15 -0.80 7.75 -7.16
N ALA A 16 -1.26 6.65 -7.76
CA ALA A 16 -2.11 6.69 -8.95
C ALA A 16 -3.49 7.32 -8.70
N THR A 17 -3.97 7.33 -7.45
CA THR A 17 -5.24 7.98 -7.05
C THR A 17 -5.07 9.44 -6.60
N LEU A 18 -3.83 9.92 -6.42
CA LEU A 18 -3.56 11.31 -6.06
C LEU A 18 -3.58 12.20 -7.30
N SER A 19 -3.96 13.47 -7.13
CA SER A 19 -3.93 14.45 -8.22
C SER A 19 -2.50 14.62 -8.76
N SER A 20 -2.39 14.87 -10.07
CA SER A 20 -1.14 14.91 -10.85
C SER A 20 -0.07 15.89 -10.34
N SER A 21 -0.42 16.83 -9.45
CA SER A 21 0.53 17.70 -8.76
C SER A 21 1.40 16.99 -7.71
N VAL A 22 0.93 15.87 -7.14
CA VAL A 22 1.68 15.08 -6.13
C VAL A 22 2.42 13.91 -6.80
N ALA A 23 1.86 13.34 -7.86
CA ALA A 23 2.46 12.22 -8.60
C ALA A 23 3.75 12.56 -9.35
N ASN A 24 4.00 13.86 -9.62
CA ASN A 24 5.21 14.34 -10.29
C ASN A 24 6.37 14.67 -9.33
N ASP A 25 6.24 14.34 -8.04
CA ASP A 25 7.38 14.42 -7.14
C ASP A 25 8.26 13.16 -7.31
N PRO A 26 9.48 13.26 -7.87
CA PRO A 26 10.42 12.14 -7.96
C PRO A 26 10.87 11.58 -6.60
N LEU A 27 10.42 12.16 -5.47
CA LEU A 27 10.88 11.82 -4.11
C LEU A 27 10.28 10.57 -3.47
N LEU A 28 9.31 9.87 -4.10
CA LEU A 28 8.79 8.61 -3.57
C LEU A 28 9.11 7.41 -4.47
N ASP A 29 10.35 6.92 -4.41
CA ASP A 29 10.67 5.56 -4.87
C ASP A 29 9.91 4.56 -3.99
N THR A 30 8.78 4.06 -4.49
CA THR A 30 7.86 3.17 -3.76
C THR A 30 8.52 1.85 -3.39
N ARG A 31 9.55 1.41 -4.12
CA ARG A 31 10.32 0.20 -3.76
C ARG A 31 11.13 0.47 -2.49
N THR A 32 11.92 1.54 -2.48
CA THR A 32 12.71 1.93 -1.31
C THR A 32 11.81 2.23 -0.11
N ALA A 33 10.67 2.89 -0.33
CA ALA A 33 9.68 3.13 0.72
C ALA A 33 9.05 1.83 1.26
N GLY A 34 8.72 0.87 0.39
CA GLY A 34 8.20 -0.44 0.80
C GLY A 34 9.20 -1.23 1.62
N GLU A 35 10.48 -1.23 1.24
CA GLU A 35 11.57 -1.84 2.01
C GLU A 35 11.73 -1.19 3.39
N LEU A 36 11.69 0.14 3.45
CA LEU A 36 11.73 0.89 4.71
C LEU A 36 10.56 0.51 5.62
N LEU A 37 9.34 0.54 5.11
CA LEU A 37 8.12 0.21 5.85
C LEU A 37 8.14 -1.23 6.40
N ALA A 38 8.67 -2.18 5.62
CA ALA A 38 8.80 -3.56 6.05
C ALA A 38 9.89 -3.76 7.13
N ALA A 39 10.90 -2.89 7.18
CA ALA A 39 12.04 -3.04 8.07
C ALA A 39 11.91 -2.27 9.40
N CYS A 40 11.17 -1.16 9.43
CA CYS A 40 11.15 -0.27 10.60
C CYS A 40 10.39 -0.81 11.83
N GLY A 41 9.56 -1.85 11.67
CA GLY A 41 8.81 -2.45 12.77
C GLY A 41 7.72 -1.56 13.37
N ASP A 42 7.22 -0.58 12.61
CA ASP A 42 6.11 0.27 13.03
C ASP A 42 4.80 -0.55 13.12
N PRO A 43 4.14 -0.60 14.30
CA PRO A 43 2.98 -1.47 14.51
C PRO A 43 1.75 -1.06 13.71
N ASP A 44 1.61 0.23 13.37
CA ASP A 44 0.50 0.74 12.58
C ASP A 44 0.70 0.43 11.10
N VAL A 45 1.95 0.44 10.62
CA VAL A 45 2.32 -0.07 9.28
C VAL A 45 1.99 -1.55 9.16
N ASP A 46 2.41 -2.36 10.12
CA ASP A 46 2.11 -3.80 10.13
C ASP A 46 0.60 -4.08 10.14
N LYS A 47 -0.16 -3.28 10.89
CA LYS A 47 -1.63 -3.36 10.92
C LYS A 47 -2.23 -2.97 9.58
N ALA A 48 -1.74 -1.92 8.94
CA ALA A 48 -2.20 -1.50 7.62
C ALA A 48 -1.95 -2.60 6.57
N ILE A 49 -0.77 -3.24 6.56
CA ILE A 49 -0.47 -4.35 5.65
C ILE A 49 -1.43 -5.54 5.88
N ARG A 50 -1.76 -5.87 7.13
CA ARG A 50 -2.76 -6.92 7.45
C ARG A 50 -4.15 -6.55 6.96
N ASN A 51 -4.62 -5.32 7.23
CA ASN A 51 -5.93 -4.85 6.77
C ASN A 51 -6.05 -4.85 5.24
N LEU A 52 -4.97 -4.50 4.54
CA LEU A 52 -4.89 -4.60 3.09
C LEU A 52 -5.01 -6.05 2.63
N GLY A 53 -4.31 -6.98 3.28
CA GLY A 53 -4.44 -8.42 3.01
C GLY A 53 -5.86 -8.95 3.23
N ASP A 54 -6.53 -8.52 4.29
CA ASP A 54 -7.93 -8.89 4.54
C ASP A 54 -8.87 -8.33 3.47
N THR A 55 -8.63 -7.10 3.02
CA THR A 55 -9.41 -6.46 1.94
C THR A 55 -9.18 -7.18 0.62
N TRP A 56 -7.94 -7.58 0.33
CA TRP A 56 -7.58 -8.38 -0.85
C TRP A 56 -8.33 -9.71 -0.90
N GLN A 57 -8.38 -10.43 0.23
CA GLN A 57 -9.12 -11.69 0.32
C GLN A 57 -10.63 -11.47 0.19
N LYS A 58 -11.18 -10.41 0.80
CA LYS A 58 -12.61 -10.06 0.67
C LYS A 58 -12.99 -9.69 -0.76
N ALA A 59 -12.07 -9.12 -1.53
CA ALA A 59 -12.24 -8.87 -2.96
C ALA A 59 -12.17 -10.15 -3.82
N GLY A 60 -11.94 -11.32 -3.20
CA GLY A 60 -11.84 -12.59 -3.91
C GLY A 60 -10.56 -12.74 -4.74
N LEU A 61 -9.54 -11.93 -4.45
CA LEU A 61 -8.30 -11.90 -5.21
C LEU A 61 -7.33 -13.00 -4.72
N PRO A 62 -6.54 -13.62 -5.62
CA PRO A 62 -5.61 -14.69 -5.24
C PRO A 62 -4.50 -14.17 -4.31
N VAL A 63 -4.26 -14.87 -3.20
CA VAL A 63 -3.30 -14.44 -2.16
C VAL A 63 -1.88 -14.35 -2.70
N GLU A 64 -1.49 -15.25 -3.61
CA GLU A 64 -0.18 -15.28 -4.26
C GLU A 64 0.09 -14.07 -5.18
N SER A 65 -0.97 -13.34 -5.55
CA SER A 65 -0.87 -12.19 -6.46
C SER A 65 -0.75 -10.85 -5.75
N ILE A 66 -0.95 -10.78 -4.42
CA ILE A 66 -0.87 -9.52 -3.65
C ILE A 66 0.54 -8.89 -3.68
N GLU A 67 1.57 -9.70 -3.89
CA GLU A 67 2.97 -9.24 -3.97
C GLU A 67 3.42 -8.93 -5.41
N LYS A 68 2.54 -9.13 -6.40
CA LYS A 68 2.81 -8.86 -7.82
C LYS A 68 2.27 -7.49 -8.19
N PRO A 69 2.73 -6.89 -9.31
CA PRO A 69 2.10 -5.69 -9.83
C PRO A 69 0.58 -5.85 -9.97
N TRP A 70 -0.18 -4.93 -9.38
CA TRP A 70 -1.64 -4.98 -9.41
C TRP A 70 -2.16 -4.43 -10.73
N THR A 71 -3.10 -5.15 -11.32
CA THR A 71 -3.84 -4.71 -12.51
C THR A 71 -4.92 -3.69 -12.14
N GLU A 72 -5.35 -2.88 -13.11
CA GLU A 72 -6.48 -1.94 -12.92
C GLU A 72 -7.74 -2.63 -12.41
N LYS A 73 -8.01 -3.86 -12.88
CA LYS A 73 -9.15 -4.65 -12.41
C LYS A 73 -9.02 -4.97 -10.91
N GLN A 74 -7.88 -5.46 -10.46
CA GLN A 74 -7.64 -5.76 -9.04
C GLN A 74 -7.77 -4.51 -8.17
N ILE A 75 -7.25 -3.38 -8.65
CA ILE A 75 -7.40 -2.08 -7.97
C ILE A 75 -8.88 -1.70 -7.84
N ASN A 76 -9.66 -1.82 -8.92
CA ASN A 76 -11.09 -1.54 -8.89
C ASN A 76 -11.86 -2.47 -7.94
N ASP A 77 -11.53 -3.76 -7.94
CA ASP A 77 -12.13 -4.76 -7.04
C ASP A 77 -11.82 -4.42 -5.57
N LEU A 78 -10.58 -4.01 -5.26
CA LEU A 78 -10.19 -3.51 -3.94
C LEU A 78 -10.97 -2.25 -3.54
N ILE A 79 -11.08 -1.26 -4.41
CA ILE A 79 -11.82 -0.02 -4.14
C ILE A 79 -13.29 -0.33 -3.85
N SER A 80 -13.90 -1.19 -4.66
CA SER A 80 -15.30 -1.60 -4.55
C SER A 80 -15.61 -2.25 -3.19
N VAL A 81 -14.71 -3.10 -2.69
CA VAL A 81 -14.92 -3.84 -1.42
C VAL A 81 -14.41 -3.07 -0.20
N GLY A 82 -13.31 -2.33 -0.34
CA GLY A 82 -12.61 -1.67 0.75
C GLY A 82 -13.14 -0.27 1.09
N GLY A 83 -13.65 0.47 0.09
CA GLY A 83 -14.17 1.83 0.26
C GLY A 83 -13.21 2.74 1.03
N ASP A 84 -13.76 3.57 1.91
CA ASP A 84 -12.99 4.54 2.71
C ASP A 84 -11.92 3.87 3.60
N LYS A 85 -12.18 2.66 4.10
CA LYS A 85 -11.20 1.94 4.96
C LYS A 85 -9.95 1.54 4.18
N LEU A 86 -10.07 1.28 2.88
CA LEU A 86 -8.90 1.05 2.03
C LEU A 86 -8.09 2.32 1.91
N LEU A 87 -8.72 3.48 1.71
CA LEU A 87 -8.02 4.76 1.63
C LEU A 87 -7.29 5.08 2.95
N ASP A 88 -7.95 4.89 4.09
CA ASP A 88 -7.31 5.04 5.42
C ASP A 88 -6.09 4.12 5.56
N THR A 89 -6.21 2.87 5.10
CA THR A 89 -5.12 1.89 5.11
C THR A 89 -3.94 2.34 4.24
N LEU A 90 -4.22 2.89 3.05
CA LEU A 90 -3.20 3.40 2.14
C LEU A 90 -2.53 4.67 2.69
N ASP A 91 -3.30 5.59 3.27
CA ASP A 91 -2.79 6.81 3.89
C ASP A 91 -1.93 6.50 5.12
N GLU A 92 -2.26 5.46 5.89
CA GLU A 92 -1.43 4.98 7.00
C GLU A 92 -0.05 4.51 6.51
N LEU A 93 0.02 3.80 5.38
CA LEU A 93 1.30 3.40 4.78
C LEU A 93 2.12 4.61 4.31
N VAL A 94 1.47 5.64 3.74
CA VAL A 94 2.14 6.89 3.35
C VAL A 94 2.68 7.62 4.59
N ASN A 95 1.89 7.73 5.65
CA ASN A 95 2.31 8.36 6.92
C ASN A 95 3.43 7.58 7.60
N GLY A 96 3.39 6.25 7.52
CA GLY A 96 4.43 5.35 8.02
C GLY A 96 5.81 5.64 7.44
N ILE A 97 5.90 6.12 6.18
CA ILE A 97 7.19 6.48 5.57
C ILE A 97 7.89 7.57 6.38
N THR A 98 7.15 8.59 6.80
CA THR A 98 7.70 9.69 7.60
C THR A 98 8.12 9.22 8.98
N ARG A 99 7.30 8.39 9.64
CA ARG A 99 7.64 7.85 10.97
C ARG A 99 8.89 6.96 10.91
N CYS A 100 8.97 6.09 9.92
CA CYS A 100 10.09 5.17 9.75
C CYS A 100 11.40 5.85 9.29
N LYS A 101 11.34 7.05 8.70
CA LYS A 101 12.55 7.87 8.40
C LYS A 101 13.16 8.55 9.62
N ILE A 102 12.42 8.66 10.74
CA ILE A 102 12.86 9.36 11.95
C ILE A 102 13.62 8.42 12.90
N HIS A 103 13.79 7.14 12.54
CA HIS A 103 14.53 6.13 13.32
C HIS A 103 15.95 5.87 12.80
#